data_AF-A0A4Y8CC58-F1
#
_entry.id   AF-A0A4Y8CC58-F1
#
_cell.length_a   1.000
_cell.length_b   1.000
_cell.length_c   1.000
_cell.angle_alpha   90.00
_cell.angle_beta   90.00
_cell.angle_gamma   90.00
#
_symmetry.space_group_name_H-M   'P 1'
#
loop_
_entity.id
_entity.type
_entity.pdbx_description
1 polymer ?
#
loop_
_entity_poly.entity_id
_entity_poly.type
_entity_poly.pdbx_seq_one_letter_code
_entity_poly.pdbx_strand_id
1 'polypeptide(L)'
;IDLPKLCKIAHAHNIPVAIDNTYSSGYFLNPLELGVDISVIAATKYLSGHSDVTMGIVVINEKEWKNFDKLPEALGFTTSPDDAYLVLRGMRTLDVRMKAHEKSADEIVEFLQSRKEIKTIFYPKLKSHPNHEIFMRDHKGANGMITIEF
;
A
#
# COMPACT_ATOMS: atom_id res chain seq x y z
N ILE A 1 -5.18 -3.14 9.33
CA ILE A 1 -4.75 -2.63 10.66
C ILE A 1 -5.53 -1.36 10.92
N ASP A 2 -6.02 -1.13 12.14
CA ASP A 2 -6.70 0.13 12.49
C ASP A 2 -5.63 1.22 12.74
N LEU A 3 -5.32 2.00 11.70
CA LEU A 3 -4.28 3.02 11.74
C LEU A 3 -4.60 4.16 12.72
N PRO A 4 -5.80 4.78 12.70
CA PRO A 4 -6.13 5.81 13.68
C PRO A 4 -5.96 5.38 15.13
N LYS A 5 -6.38 4.15 15.47
CA LYS A 5 -6.22 3.60 16.83
C LYS A 5 -4.74 3.40 17.18
N LEU A 6 -3.96 2.85 16.25
CA LEU A 6 -2.52 2.62 16.44
C LEU A 6 -1.78 3.96 16.66
N CYS A 7 -2.01 4.94 15.78
CA CYS A 7 -1.38 6.25 15.85
C CYS A 7 -1.72 6.96 17.16
N LYS A 8 -2.98 6.92 17.61
CA LYS A 8 -3.38 7.48 18.91
C LYS A 8 -2.56 6.90 20.07
N ILE A 9 -2.32 5.59 20.08
CA ILE A 9 -1.53 4.93 21.13
C ILE A 9 -0.07 5.36 21.05
N ALA A 10 0.54 5.27 19.86
CA ALA A 10 1.96 5.60 19.67
C ALA A 10 2.26 7.08 19.99
N HIS A 11 1.40 7.99 19.52
CA HIS A 11 1.56 9.43 19.72
C HIS A 11 1.38 9.85 21.18
N ALA A 12 0.58 9.12 21.98
CA ALA A 12 0.50 9.35 23.43
C ALA A 12 1.84 9.11 24.15
N HIS A 13 2.76 8.38 23.50
CA HIS A 13 4.12 8.12 23.97
C HIS A 13 5.19 8.84 23.14
N ASN A 14 4.82 9.80 22.29
CA ASN A 14 5.72 10.51 21.37
C ASN A 14 6.49 9.60 20.40
N ILE A 15 5.90 8.46 20.00
CA ILE A 15 6.51 7.51 19.06
C ILE A 15 5.95 7.77 17.66
N PRO A 16 6.78 8.05 16.65
CA PRO A 16 6.31 8.20 15.27
C PRO A 16 5.87 6.85 14.69
N VAL A 17 4.84 6.88 13.85
CA VAL A 17 4.32 5.67 13.18
C VAL A 17 4.73 5.66 11.72
N ALA A 18 5.34 4.56 11.31
CA ALA A 18 5.62 4.26 9.92
C ALA A 18 4.77 3.09 9.43
N ILE A 19 4.34 3.13 8.16
CA ILE A 19 3.64 2.03 7.49
C ILE A 19 4.30 1.72 6.15
N ASP A 20 4.41 0.43 5.83
CA ASP A 20 4.59 -0.01 4.45
C ASP A 20 3.23 0.01 3.73
N ASN A 21 3.07 1.01 2.85
CA ASN A 21 1.87 1.24 2.06
C ASN A 21 1.98 0.66 0.64
N THR A 22 2.89 -0.30 0.39
CA THR A 22 3.10 -0.91 -0.93
C THR A 22 1.82 -1.54 -1.49
N TYR A 23 1.04 -2.23 -0.65
CA TYR A 23 -0.23 -2.86 -1.07
C TYR A 23 -1.18 -1.82 -1.69
N SER A 24 -1.42 -0.71 -1.00
CA SER A 24 -2.38 0.32 -1.43
C SER A 24 -1.76 1.38 -2.34
N SER A 25 -0.42 1.41 -2.43
CA SER A 25 0.38 2.23 -3.35
C SER A 25 0.17 3.74 -3.22
N GLY A 26 -0.32 4.21 -2.06
CA GLY A 26 -0.79 5.59 -1.91
C GLY A 26 -2.06 5.92 -2.69
N TYR A 27 -2.56 5.01 -3.54
CA TYR A 27 -3.73 5.21 -4.39
C TYR A 27 -5.03 4.85 -3.65
N PHE A 28 -5.08 3.65 -3.07
CA PHE A 28 -6.25 3.18 -2.33
C PHE A 28 -6.25 3.55 -0.85
N LEU A 29 -5.12 4.01 -0.31
CA LEU A 29 -4.98 4.44 1.07
C LEU A 29 -4.01 5.62 1.15
N ASN A 30 -4.46 6.73 1.73
CA ASN A 30 -3.58 7.80 2.18
C ASN A 30 -3.38 7.69 3.71
N PRO A 31 -2.33 7.01 4.17
CA PRO A 31 -2.15 6.75 5.61
C PRO A 31 -1.84 8.03 6.41
N LEU A 32 -1.30 9.08 5.78
CA LEU A 32 -1.01 10.35 6.45
C LEU A 32 -2.31 11.04 6.92
N GLU A 33 -3.41 10.90 6.16
CA GLU A 33 -4.74 11.38 6.58
C GLU A 33 -5.30 10.61 7.79
N LEU A 34 -4.75 9.42 8.08
CA LEU A 34 -5.12 8.57 9.21
C LEU A 34 -4.18 8.71 10.40
N GLY A 35 -3.30 9.73 10.38
CA GLY A 35 -2.37 10.05 11.45
C GLY A 35 -1.04 9.30 11.40
N VAL A 36 -0.74 8.56 10.33
CA VAL A 36 0.59 7.98 10.15
C VAL A 36 1.60 9.08 9.81
N ASP A 37 2.82 8.99 10.33
CA ASP A 37 3.85 10.01 10.09
C ASP A 37 4.70 9.72 8.84
N ILE A 38 4.95 8.43 8.57
CA ILE A 38 5.83 7.96 7.49
C ILE A 38 5.14 6.86 6.69
N SER A 39 5.02 7.04 5.37
CA SER A 39 4.51 6.03 4.43
C SER A 39 5.61 5.58 3.48
N VAL A 40 6.04 4.33 3.63
CA VAL A 40 7.02 3.67 2.76
C VAL A 40 6.30 2.92 1.64
N ILE A 41 6.76 3.04 0.40
CA ILE A 41 6.16 2.36 -0.76
C ILE A 41 7.27 1.76 -1.61
N ALA A 42 7.21 0.46 -1.87
CA ALA A 42 8.00 -0.15 -2.93
C ALA A 42 7.36 0.20 -4.29
N ALA A 43 7.84 1.29 -4.90
CA ALA A 43 7.36 1.76 -6.20
C ALA A 43 7.62 0.76 -7.33
N THR A 44 8.54 -0.20 -7.12
CA THR A 44 8.72 -1.42 -7.91
C THR A 44 7.41 -2.14 -8.23
N LYS A 45 6.41 -2.06 -7.34
CA LYS A 45 5.15 -2.80 -7.46
C LYS A 45 4.15 -1.99 -8.30
N TYR A 46 3.01 -1.60 -7.73
CA TYR A 46 1.92 -1.05 -8.54
C TYR A 46 2.18 0.37 -9.06
N LEU A 47 3.05 1.18 -8.43
CA LEU A 47 3.37 2.53 -8.90
C LEU A 47 4.07 2.52 -10.26
N SER A 48 5.20 1.80 -10.40
CA SER A 48 5.73 1.46 -11.72
C SER A 48 4.67 0.66 -12.47
N GLY A 49 4.30 -0.52 -11.95
CA GLY A 49 3.29 -1.40 -12.54
C GLY A 49 3.72 -2.12 -13.81
N HIS A 50 4.99 -2.02 -14.21
CA HIS A 50 5.51 -2.59 -15.46
C HIS A 50 6.64 -3.61 -15.23
N SER A 51 6.96 -3.93 -13.97
CA SER A 51 7.96 -4.96 -13.59
C SER A 51 9.36 -4.71 -14.16
N ASP A 52 9.72 -3.46 -14.37
CA ASP A 52 10.92 -3.01 -15.07
C ASP A 52 11.82 -2.07 -14.25
N VAL A 53 11.39 -1.66 -13.06
CA VAL A 53 12.11 -0.71 -12.19
C VAL A 53 12.12 -1.21 -10.75
N THR A 54 13.25 -1.01 -10.05
CA THR A 54 13.32 -1.17 -8.59
C THR A 54 13.50 0.20 -7.93
N MET A 55 12.49 0.67 -7.21
CA MET A 55 12.52 1.99 -6.56
C MET A 55 11.71 1.99 -5.27
N GLY A 56 12.23 2.67 -4.23
CA GLY A 56 11.53 2.96 -2.99
C GLY A 56 11.08 4.42 -2.93
N ILE A 57 9.93 4.68 -2.32
CA ILE A 57 9.42 6.02 -2.02
C ILE A 57 9.13 6.08 -0.53
N VAL A 58 9.51 7.17 0.13
CA VAL A 58 9.16 7.46 1.52
C VAL A 58 8.49 8.82 1.56
N VAL A 59 7.22 8.85 1.97
CA VAL A 59 6.44 10.08 2.14
C VAL A 59 6.35 10.37 3.64
N ILE A 60 6.80 11.54 4.06
CA ILE A 60 6.94 11.92 5.48
C ILE A 60 6.19 13.23 5.72
N ASN A 61 5.51 13.35 6.86
CA ASN A 61 4.91 14.62 7.28
C ASN A 61 5.98 15.66 7.69
N GLU A 62 5.58 16.93 7.78
CA GLU A 62 6.52 18.01 8.10
C GLU A 62 7.19 17.86 9.47
N LYS A 63 6.46 17.31 10.45
CA LYS A 63 6.95 17.11 11.82
C LYS A 63 8.15 16.18 11.84
N GLU A 64 8.05 15.02 11.21
CA GLU A 64 9.11 14.01 11.21
C GLU A 64 10.18 14.24 10.13
N TRP A 65 9.89 15.02 9.07
CA TRP A 65 10.86 15.32 8.01
C TRP A 65 12.17 15.91 8.53
N LYS A 66 12.12 16.73 9.58
CA LYS A 66 13.30 17.35 10.21
C LYS A 66 14.29 16.33 10.79
N ASN A 67 13.84 15.11 11.06
CA ASN A 67 14.68 14.00 11.54
C ASN A 67 15.26 13.17 10.38
N PHE A 68 14.74 13.34 9.15
CA PHE A 68 15.06 12.53 7.98
C PHE A 68 15.76 13.30 6.85
N ASP A 69 15.63 14.62 6.78
CA ASP A 69 16.02 15.45 5.63
C ASP A 69 17.49 15.26 5.16
N LYS A 70 18.41 15.00 6.08
CA LYS A 70 19.83 14.77 5.79
C LYS A 70 20.17 13.31 5.48
N LEU A 71 19.30 12.36 5.83
CA LEU A 71 19.59 10.93 5.74
C LEU A 71 19.79 10.44 4.29
N PRO A 72 18.94 10.82 3.31
CA PRO A 72 19.11 10.35 1.94
C PRO A 72 20.45 10.74 1.33
N GLU A 73 20.88 11.99 1.54
CA GLU A 73 22.17 12.49 1.05
C GLU A 73 23.33 11.79 1.77
N ALA A 74 23.29 11.73 3.10
CA ALA A 74 24.37 11.16 3.90
C ALA A 74 24.61 9.66 3.62
N LEU A 75 23.55 8.91 3.31
CA LEU A 75 23.63 7.47 3.03
C LEU A 75 23.64 7.13 1.53
N GLY A 76 23.54 8.13 0.65
CA GLY A 76 23.48 7.92 -0.79
C GLY A 76 22.20 7.20 -1.25
N PHE A 77 21.11 7.31 -0.48
CA PHE A 77 19.79 6.80 -0.90
C PHE A 77 19.22 7.69 -1.99
N THR A 78 19.60 7.38 -3.21
CA THR A 78 19.19 8.07 -4.43
C THR A 78 18.59 7.07 -5.42
N THR A 79 17.96 7.57 -6.47
CA THR A 79 17.42 6.75 -7.57
C THR A 79 17.88 7.33 -8.90
N SER A 80 17.96 6.48 -9.92
CA SER A 80 18.25 6.94 -11.28
C SER A 80 17.15 7.90 -11.75
N PRO A 81 17.49 9.01 -12.45
CA PRO A 81 16.48 9.86 -13.06
C PRO A 81 15.63 9.10 -14.10
N ASP A 82 16.19 8.10 -14.78
CA ASP A 82 15.45 7.23 -15.69
C ASP A 82 14.44 6.34 -14.94
N ASP A 83 14.82 5.78 -13.79
CA ASP A 83 13.90 4.99 -12.95
C ASP A 83 12.76 5.86 -12.40
N ALA A 84 13.09 7.08 -11.95
CA ALA A 84 12.10 8.05 -11.52
C ALA A 84 11.13 8.40 -12.66
N TYR A 85 11.64 8.60 -13.89
CA TYR A 85 10.82 8.84 -15.07
C TYR A 85 9.91 7.65 -15.40
N LEU A 86 10.43 6.42 -15.35
CA LEU A 86 9.64 5.22 -15.61
C LEU A 86 8.52 5.03 -14.59
N VAL A 87 8.76 5.31 -13.31
CA VAL A 87 7.69 5.30 -12.29
C VAL A 87 6.67 6.39 -12.57
N LEU A 88 7.09 7.63 -12.89
CA LEU A 88 6.18 8.72 -13.25
C LEU A 88 5.32 8.36 -14.49
N ARG A 89 5.91 7.69 -15.49
CA ARG A 89 5.21 7.15 -16.65
C ARG A 89 4.19 6.09 -16.23
N GLY A 90 4.59 5.14 -15.36
CA GLY A 90 3.71 4.11 -14.82
C GLY A 90 2.51 4.68 -14.07
N MET A 91 2.72 5.77 -13.32
CA MET A 91 1.67 6.45 -12.58
C MET A 91 0.57 7.06 -13.45
N ARG A 92 0.84 7.35 -14.74
CA ARG A 92 -0.16 7.91 -15.68
C ARG A 92 -1.31 6.96 -15.98
N THR A 93 -1.11 5.66 -15.75
CA THR A 93 -2.13 4.62 -15.94
C THR A 93 -2.51 3.93 -14.64
N LEU A 94 -2.07 4.46 -13.49
CA LEU A 94 -2.27 3.83 -12.20
C LEU A 94 -3.75 3.59 -11.90
N ASP A 95 -4.60 4.59 -12.13
CA ASP A 95 -6.02 4.50 -11.83
C ASP A 95 -6.73 3.38 -12.61
N VAL A 96 -6.50 3.30 -13.93
CA VAL A 96 -7.11 2.28 -14.78
C VAL A 96 -6.54 0.90 -14.48
N ARG A 97 -5.24 0.78 -14.17
CA ARG A 97 -4.62 -0.49 -13.79
C ARG A 97 -5.13 -0.98 -12.44
N MET A 98 -5.22 -0.11 -11.44
CA MET A 98 -5.69 -0.50 -10.11
C MET A 98 -7.17 -0.92 -10.13
N LYS A 99 -8.03 -0.23 -10.89
CA LYS A 99 -9.42 -0.67 -11.11
C LYS A 99 -9.51 -2.03 -11.80
N ALA A 100 -8.67 -2.28 -12.79
CA ALA A 100 -8.61 -3.57 -13.47
C ALA A 100 -8.13 -4.68 -12.52
N HIS A 101 -7.09 -4.41 -11.71
CA HIS A 101 -6.61 -5.36 -10.69
C HIS A 101 -7.68 -5.70 -9.67
N GLU A 102 -8.41 -4.70 -9.15
CA GLU A 102 -9.50 -4.93 -8.21
C GLU A 102 -10.60 -5.81 -8.84
N LYS A 103 -11.06 -5.42 -10.03
CA LYS A 103 -12.12 -6.16 -10.74
C LYS A 103 -11.72 -7.62 -10.99
N SER A 104 -10.51 -7.85 -11.50
CA SER A 104 -10.02 -9.21 -11.73
C SER A 104 -9.89 -9.99 -10.42
N ALA A 105 -9.46 -9.35 -9.33
CA ALA A 105 -9.38 -10.01 -8.05
C ALA A 105 -10.75 -10.41 -7.51
N ASP A 106 -11.76 -9.53 -7.63
CA ASP A 106 -13.14 -9.85 -7.23
C ASP A 106 -13.68 -11.07 -8.00
N GLU A 107 -13.49 -11.10 -9.34
CA GLU A 107 -13.92 -12.23 -10.19
C GLU A 107 -13.20 -13.54 -9.83
N ILE A 108 -11.89 -13.48 -9.59
CA ILE A 108 -11.10 -14.64 -9.19
C ILE A 108 -11.53 -15.14 -7.81
N VAL A 109 -11.78 -14.23 -6.86
CA VAL A 109 -12.23 -14.59 -5.51
C VAL A 109 -13.60 -15.26 -5.56
N GLU A 110 -14.55 -14.74 -6.35
CA GLU A 110 -15.86 -15.37 -6.56
C GLU A 110 -15.71 -16.79 -7.13
N PHE A 111 -14.85 -16.97 -8.13
CA PHE A 111 -14.55 -18.29 -8.66
C PHE A 111 -13.96 -19.23 -7.58
N LEU A 112 -12.97 -18.76 -6.82
CA LEU A 112 -12.31 -19.54 -5.78
C LEU A 112 -13.27 -19.96 -4.66
N GLN A 113 -14.28 -19.13 -4.32
CA GLN A 113 -15.30 -19.48 -3.33
C GLN A 113 -16.17 -20.68 -3.74
N SER A 114 -16.25 -21.00 -5.04
CA SER A 114 -16.98 -22.18 -5.54
C SER A 114 -16.20 -23.49 -5.43
N ARG A 115 -14.90 -23.41 -5.09
CA ARG A 115 -13.96 -24.55 -5.12
C ARG A 115 -13.95 -25.27 -3.78
N LYS A 116 -14.17 -26.59 -3.79
CA LYS A 116 -14.21 -27.42 -2.57
C LYS A 116 -12.83 -27.68 -1.98
N GLU A 117 -11.81 -27.58 -2.83
CA GLU A 117 -10.40 -27.74 -2.49
C GLU A 117 -9.78 -26.47 -1.88
N ILE A 118 -10.55 -25.39 -1.73
CA ILE A 118 -10.07 -24.14 -1.12
C ILE A 118 -10.67 -24.02 0.27
N LYS A 119 -9.81 -24.09 1.28
CA LYS A 119 -10.19 -23.97 2.69
C LYS A 119 -10.40 -22.52 3.11
N THR A 120 -9.47 -21.63 2.75
CA THR A 120 -9.50 -20.22 3.17
C THR A 120 -9.06 -19.31 2.03
N ILE A 121 -9.74 -18.18 1.86
CA ILE A 121 -9.34 -17.10 0.94
C ILE A 121 -9.04 -15.85 1.78
N PHE A 122 -7.82 -15.34 1.67
CA PHE A 122 -7.39 -14.09 2.29
C PHE A 122 -7.52 -12.97 1.26
N TYR A 123 -8.67 -12.31 1.29
CA TYR A 123 -8.96 -11.12 0.48
C TYR A 123 -9.73 -10.11 1.34
N PRO A 124 -9.22 -8.87 1.52
CA PRO A 124 -9.72 -7.97 2.54
C PRO A 124 -11.16 -7.46 2.30
N LYS A 125 -11.67 -7.54 1.08
CA LYS A 125 -13.09 -7.23 0.76
C LYS A 125 -14.06 -8.36 1.09
N LEU A 126 -13.59 -9.57 1.43
CA LEU A 126 -14.48 -10.62 1.92
C LEU A 126 -14.94 -10.33 3.34
N LYS A 127 -16.24 -10.45 3.60
CA LYS A 127 -16.81 -10.31 4.95
C LYS A 127 -16.26 -11.30 5.97
N SER A 128 -15.76 -12.45 5.51
CA SER A 128 -15.09 -13.44 6.35
C SER A 128 -13.69 -12.99 6.79
N HIS A 129 -13.10 -11.99 6.14
CA HIS A 129 -11.79 -11.49 6.50
C HIS A 129 -11.84 -10.76 7.86
N PRO A 130 -10.98 -11.08 8.84
CA PRO A 130 -11.07 -10.54 10.20
C PRO A 130 -11.04 -9.01 10.29
N ASN A 131 -10.40 -8.35 9.32
CA ASN A 131 -10.27 -6.90 9.26
C ASN A 131 -11.10 -6.27 8.13
N HIS A 132 -12.14 -6.95 7.64
CA HIS A 132 -12.99 -6.45 6.54
C HIS A 132 -13.52 -5.05 6.82
N GLU A 133 -14.16 -4.84 7.97
CA GLU A 133 -14.78 -3.55 8.32
C GLU A 133 -13.75 -2.41 8.39
N ILE A 134 -12.56 -2.68 8.95
CA ILE A 134 -11.47 -1.70 8.99
C ILE A 134 -10.98 -1.38 7.57
N PHE A 135 -10.85 -2.40 6.72
CA PHE A 135 -10.42 -2.22 5.35
C PHE A 135 -11.43 -1.38 4.56
N MET A 136 -12.72 -1.71 4.64
CA MET A 136 -13.79 -0.96 3.97
C MET A 136 -13.94 0.48 4.48
N ARG A 137 -13.65 0.72 5.76
CA ARG A 137 -13.64 2.06 6.36
C ARG A 137 -12.51 2.93 5.80
N ASP A 138 -11.30 2.37 5.71
CA ASP A 138 -10.08 3.16 5.50
C ASP A 138 -9.58 3.15 4.04
N HIS A 139 -9.87 2.08 3.28
CA HIS A 139 -9.39 1.91 1.90
C HIS A 139 -10.47 2.26 0.88
N LYS A 140 -10.04 2.86 -0.25
CA LYS A 140 -10.90 3.21 -1.39
C LYS A 140 -11.08 2.07 -2.41
N GLY A 141 -10.39 0.95 -2.21
CA GLY A 141 -10.42 -0.22 -3.08
C GLY A 141 -9.34 -1.24 -2.69
N ALA A 142 -9.36 -2.41 -3.33
CA ALA A 142 -8.35 -3.46 -3.16
C ALA A 142 -7.47 -3.63 -4.40
N ASN A 143 -6.25 -4.13 -4.21
CA ASN A 143 -5.38 -4.48 -5.35
C ASN A 143 -5.62 -5.93 -5.81
N GLY A 144 -4.75 -6.40 -6.71
CA GLY A 144 -4.83 -7.74 -7.31
C GLY A 144 -4.33 -8.91 -6.45
N MET A 145 -3.91 -8.68 -5.20
CA MET A 145 -3.26 -9.69 -4.37
C MET A 145 -4.28 -10.54 -3.63
N ILE A 146 -4.21 -11.84 -3.85
CA ILE A 146 -5.06 -12.86 -3.22
C ILE A 146 -4.14 -13.94 -2.65
N THR A 147 -4.42 -14.41 -1.45
CA THR A 147 -3.76 -15.61 -0.87
C THR A 147 -4.81 -16.66 -0.56
N ILE A 148 -4.47 -17.93 -0.76
CA ILE A 148 -5.36 -19.07 -0.52
C ILE A 148 -4.67 -20.14 0.33
N GLU A 149 -5.50 -20.87 1.07
CA GLU A 149 -5.15 -22.10 1.77
C GLU A 149 -5.98 -23.24 1.16
N PHE A 150 -5.35 -24.36 0.83
CA PHE A 150 -5.99 -25.57 0.31
C PHE A 150 -6.42 -26.51 1.45
#